data_AF-W7DYM0-F1
#
_entry.id   AF-W7DYM0-F1
#
_cell.length_a   1.000
_cell.length_b   1.000
_cell.length_c   1.000
_cell.angle_alpha   90.00
_cell.angle_beta   90.00
_cell.angle_gamma   90.00
#
_symmetry.space_group_name_H-M   'P 1'
#
loop_
_entity.id
_entity.type
_entity.pdbx_description
1 polymer ?
#
loop_
_entity_poly.entity_id
_entity_poly.type
_entity_poly.pdbx_seq_one_letter_code
_entity_poly.pdbx_strand_id
1 'polypeptide(L)'
;MKIAEYGKAAVDAEVMLLKKKSIRISKQVILCLVGALFGLFALISIHAVVAALCLSLLHTGFLGTSLIVFAFDLVCMLLLFLCAFRQRIGEAEIEAKIVRNHNLKELRNSLAITALIGALSGPLGGYLRGFIWQFIKKIFGKS
;
A
#
# COMPACT_ATOMS: atom_id res chain seq x y z
N MET A 1 -20.16 -4.99 -26.77
CA MET A 1 -18.91 -5.77 -26.71
C MET A 1 -17.83 -5.20 -25.79
N LYS A 2 -17.75 -3.89 -25.52
CA LYS A 2 -16.56 -3.29 -24.86
C LYS A 2 -16.45 -3.43 -23.32
N ILE A 3 -17.56 -3.43 -22.58
CA ILE A 3 -17.53 -3.27 -21.11
C ILE A 3 -16.98 -4.53 -20.41
N ALA A 4 -17.32 -5.73 -20.92
CA ALA A 4 -16.85 -7.00 -20.36
C ALA A 4 -15.34 -7.21 -20.57
N GLU A 5 -14.79 -6.78 -21.70
CA GLU A 5 -13.34 -6.81 -21.97
C GLU A 5 -12.58 -5.84 -21.06
N TYR A 6 -13.07 -4.61 -20.89
CA TYR A 6 -12.48 -3.66 -19.94
C TYR A 6 -12.55 -4.16 -18.50
N GLY A 7 -13.64 -4.84 -18.11
CA GLY A 7 -13.78 -5.46 -16.81
C GLY A 7 -12.77 -6.59 -16.58
N LYS A 8 -12.62 -7.49 -17.57
CA LYS A 8 -11.64 -8.57 -17.53
C LYS A 8 -10.20 -8.03 -17.46
N ALA A 9 -9.87 -7.04 -18.30
CA ALA A 9 -8.55 -6.41 -18.30
C ALA A 9 -8.23 -5.67 -16.98
N ALA A 10 -9.24 -5.06 -16.34
CA ALA A 10 -9.05 -4.42 -15.03
C ALA A 10 -8.76 -5.45 -13.92
N VAL A 11 -9.47 -6.57 -13.91
CA VAL A 11 -9.26 -7.66 -12.94
C VAL A 11 -7.90 -8.33 -13.16
N ASP A 12 -7.53 -8.63 -14.39
CA ASP A 12 -6.23 -9.23 -14.71
C ASP A 12 -5.06 -8.31 -14.29
N ALA A 13 -5.19 -7.01 -14.50
CA ALA A 13 -4.22 -6.02 -14.04
C ALA A 13 -4.13 -5.96 -12.49
N GLU A 14 -5.26 -6.08 -11.79
CA GLU A 14 -5.29 -6.12 -10.32
C GLU A 14 -4.63 -7.38 -9.76
N VAL A 15 -4.89 -8.55 -10.37
CA VAL A 15 -4.24 -9.81 -10.01
C VAL A 15 -2.72 -9.72 -10.21
N MET A 16 -2.25 -9.13 -11.32
CA MET A 16 -0.83 -8.90 -11.55
C MET A 16 -0.20 -7.98 -10.49
N LEU A 17 -0.91 -6.91 -10.10
CA LEU A 17 -0.45 -5.98 -9.07
C LEU A 17 -0.33 -6.69 -7.71
N LEU A 18 -1.36 -7.44 -7.32
CA LEU A 18 -1.37 -8.22 -6.08
C LEU A 18 -0.27 -9.28 -6.05
N LYS A 19 -0.02 -9.96 -7.17
CA LYS A 19 1.06 -10.96 -7.28
C LYS A 19 2.45 -10.32 -7.09
N LYS A 20 2.71 -9.20 -7.76
CA LYS A 20 3.98 -8.46 -7.61
C LYS A 20 4.16 -7.92 -6.19
N LYS A 21 3.09 -7.38 -5.60
CA LYS A 21 3.08 -6.89 -4.20
C LYS A 21 3.35 -8.02 -3.21
N SER A 22 2.70 -9.17 -3.39
CA SER A 22 2.87 -10.36 -2.56
C SER A 22 4.31 -10.85 -2.56
N ILE A 23 4.96 -10.94 -3.74
CA ILE A 23 6.37 -11.37 -3.85
C ILE A 23 7.33 -10.42 -3.12
N ARG A 24 7.10 -9.10 -3.18
CA ARG A 24 7.94 -8.15 -2.44
C ARG A 24 7.75 -8.31 -0.93
N ILE A 25 6.50 -8.37 -0.48
CA ILE A 25 6.19 -8.51 0.94
C ILE A 25 6.76 -9.82 1.47
N SER A 26 6.61 -10.93 0.73
CA SER A 26 7.14 -12.23 1.17
C SER A 26 8.66 -12.22 1.29
N LYS A 27 9.38 -11.70 0.29
CA LYS A 27 10.85 -11.55 0.37
C LYS A 27 11.27 -10.71 1.57
N GLN A 28 10.56 -9.60 1.79
CA GLN A 28 10.86 -8.72 2.92
C GLN A 28 10.58 -9.38 4.26
N VAL A 29 9.45 -10.08 4.39
CA VAL A 29 9.11 -10.82 5.62
C VAL A 29 10.17 -11.87 5.93
N ILE A 30 10.62 -12.63 4.91
CA ILE A 30 11.68 -13.63 5.08
C ILE A 30 12.99 -12.97 5.52
N LEU A 31 13.42 -11.91 4.82
CA LEU A 31 14.66 -11.20 5.19
C LEU A 31 14.57 -10.56 6.58
N CYS A 32 13.40 -10.04 6.95
CA CYS A 32 13.16 -9.46 8.27
C CYS A 32 13.17 -10.53 9.35
N LEU A 33 12.61 -11.72 9.09
CA LEU A 33 12.67 -12.87 9.99
C LEU A 33 14.10 -13.36 10.20
N VAL A 34 14.86 -13.53 9.11
CA VAL A 34 16.27 -13.93 9.19
C VAL A 34 17.09 -12.87 9.93
N GLY A 35 16.90 -11.60 9.59
CA GLY A 35 17.56 -10.49 10.27
C GLY A 35 17.21 -10.39 11.76
N ALA A 36 15.94 -10.64 12.12
CA ALA A 36 15.51 -10.68 13.51
C ALA A 36 16.16 -11.84 14.27
N LEU A 37 16.26 -13.02 13.64
CA LEU A 37 16.90 -14.19 14.25
C LEU A 37 18.39 -13.93 14.54
N PHE A 38 19.14 -13.48 13.52
CA PHE A 38 20.55 -13.13 13.68
C PHE A 38 20.75 -11.95 14.63
N GLY A 39 19.86 -10.95 14.59
CA GLY A 39 19.85 -9.82 15.51
C GLY A 39 19.67 -10.25 16.95
N LEU A 40 18.80 -11.23 17.21
CA LEU A 40 18.56 -11.77 18.55
C LEU A 40 19.79 -12.53 19.07
N PHE A 41 20.45 -13.34 18.25
CA PHE A 41 21.71 -14.00 18.62
C PHE A 41 22.85 -13.00 18.85
N ALA A 42 22.94 -11.96 18.03
CA ALA A 42 23.92 -10.88 18.20
C ALA A 42 23.65 -10.09 19.49
N LEU A 43 22.38 -9.79 19.79
CA LEU A 43 21.98 -9.12 21.02
C LEU A 43 22.37 -9.96 22.25
N ILE A 44 22.08 -11.25 22.26
CA ILE A 44 22.49 -12.16 23.35
C ILE A 44 24.01 -12.17 23.52
N SER A 45 24.77 -12.23 22.41
CA SER A 45 26.24 -12.23 22.47
C SER A 45 26.78 -10.90 22.98
N ILE A 46 26.25 -9.77 22.51
CA ILE A 46 26.66 -8.44 22.98
C ILE A 46 26.27 -8.24 24.44
N HIS A 47 25.08 -8.69 24.85
CA HIS A 47 24.61 -8.69 26.23
C HIS A 47 25.62 -9.38 27.15
N ALA A 48 26.07 -10.58 26.79
CA ALA A 48 27.08 -11.32 27.54
C ALA A 48 28.45 -10.60 27.59
N VAL A 49 28.87 -10.00 26.47
CA VAL A 49 30.13 -9.25 26.38
C VAL A 49 30.09 -7.96 27.19
N VAL A 50 29.00 -7.20 27.15
CA VAL A 50 28.82 -5.96 27.92
C VAL A 50 28.73 -6.28 29.42
N ALA A 51 28.04 -7.36 29.79
CA ALA A 51 28.02 -7.84 31.16
C ALA A 51 29.43 -8.21 31.66
N ALA A 52 30.21 -8.94 30.86
CA ALA A 52 31.59 -9.31 31.18
C ALA A 52 32.51 -8.09 31.27
N LEU A 53 32.36 -7.10 30.38
CA LEU A 53 33.11 -5.84 30.41
C LEU A 53 32.78 -4.99 31.65
N CYS A 54 31.51 -4.90 32.02
CA CYS A 54 31.09 -4.15 33.20
C CYS A 54 31.63 -4.79 34.49
N LEU A 55 31.59 -6.12 34.59
CA LEU A 55 32.14 -6.86 35.72
C LEU A 55 33.68 -6.79 35.77
N SER A 56 34.36 -6.86 34.62
CA SER A 56 35.83 -6.97 34.59
C SER A 56 36.57 -5.63 34.55
N LEU A 57 36.04 -4.60 33.86
CA LEU A 57 36.71 -3.30 33.72
C LEU A 57 36.11 -2.21 34.61
N LEU A 58 34.78 -2.12 34.69
CA LEU A 58 34.10 -1.03 35.39
C LEU A 58 33.87 -1.32 36.88
N HIS A 59 34.12 -2.56 37.33
CA HIS A 59 33.85 -3.03 38.70
C HIS A 59 32.43 -2.67 39.17
N THR A 60 31.49 -2.55 38.24
CA THR A 60 30.12 -2.16 38.55
C THR A 60 29.41 -3.33 39.20
N GLY A 61 28.71 -3.06 40.30
CA GLY A 61 27.86 -4.06 40.96
C GLY A 61 26.80 -4.62 40.00
N PHE A 62 26.27 -5.79 40.34
CA PHE A 62 25.34 -6.58 39.50
C PHE A 62 24.15 -5.77 38.96
N LEU A 63 23.63 -4.82 39.75
CA LEU A 63 22.54 -3.91 39.37
C LEU A 63 22.96 -2.91 38.28
N GLY A 64 24.15 -2.30 38.40
CA GLY A 64 24.63 -1.31 37.42
C GLY A 64 24.92 -1.95 36.06
N THR A 65 25.53 -3.14 36.08
CA THR A 65 25.78 -3.94 34.89
C THR A 65 24.46 -4.29 34.17
N SER A 66 23.47 -4.78 34.91
CA SER A 66 22.15 -5.14 34.34
C SER A 66 21.43 -3.94 33.72
N LEU A 67 21.51 -2.76 34.35
CA LEU A 67 20.86 -1.53 33.86
C LEU A 67 21.48 -1.02 32.55
N ILE A 68 22.81 -1.06 32.44
CA ILE A 68 23.54 -0.65 31.23
C ILE A 68 23.19 -1.54 30.05
N VAL A 69 23.17 -2.85 30.29
CA VAL A 69 22.85 -3.82 29.24
C VAL A 69 21.39 -3.67 28.80
N PHE A 70 20.45 -3.47 29.74
CA PHE A 70 19.05 -3.21 29.42
C PHE A 70 18.87 -1.95 28.54
N ALA A 71 19.59 -0.86 28.86
CA ALA A 71 19.53 0.36 28.06
C ALA A 71 20.08 0.16 26.63
N PHE A 72 21.16 -0.60 26.50
CA PHE A 72 21.74 -0.96 25.20
C PHE A 72 20.74 -1.78 24.35
N ASP A 73 20.12 -2.79 24.95
CA ASP A 73 19.16 -3.66 24.27
C ASP A 73 17.94 -2.86 23.76
N LEU A 74 17.47 -1.88 24.54
CA LEU A 74 16.38 -0.99 24.17
C LEU A 74 16.71 -0.11 22.95
N VAL A 75 17.94 0.39 22.86
CA VAL A 75 18.42 1.19 21.71
C VAL A 75 18.53 0.32 20.46
N CYS A 76 19.10 -0.88 20.58
CA CYS A 76 19.19 -1.82 19.45
C CYS A 76 17.80 -2.22 18.93
N MET A 77 16.85 -2.49 19.84
CA MET A 77 15.46 -2.80 19.49
C MET A 77 14.80 -1.65 18.71
N LEU A 78 14.98 -0.41 19.16
CA LEU A 78 14.49 0.80 18.47
C LEU A 78 15.09 0.96 17.07
N LEU A 79 16.40 0.78 16.91
CA LEU A 79 17.07 0.91 15.61
C LEU A 79 16.62 -0.16 14.61
N LEU A 80 16.50 -1.41 15.06
CA LEU A 80 16.00 -2.51 14.21
C LEU A 80 14.55 -2.27 13.80
N PHE A 81 13.72 -1.76 14.71
CA PHE A 81 12.34 -1.39 14.41
C PHE A 81 12.29 -0.28 13.36
N LEU A 82 13.06 0.80 13.53
CA LEU A 82 13.12 1.90 12.55
C LEU A 82 13.57 1.44 11.16
N CYS A 83 14.54 0.53 11.09
CA CYS A 83 14.99 -0.06 9.82
C CYS A 83 13.90 -0.93 9.16
N ALA A 84 13.15 -1.72 9.95
CA ALA A 84 12.07 -2.54 9.45
C ALA A 84 10.91 -1.71 8.86
N PHE A 85 10.61 -0.55 9.44
CA PHE A 85 9.55 0.36 8.97
C PHE A 85 9.92 1.15 7.70
N ARG A 86 11.20 1.17 7.31
CA ARG A 86 11.67 1.96 6.17
C ARG A 86 11.44 1.22 4.84
N GLN A 87 10.18 0.98 4.49
CA GLN A 87 9.81 0.42 3.18
C GLN A 87 9.83 1.49 2.09
N ARG A 88 10.57 1.25 1.00
CA ARG A 88 10.42 1.98 -0.25
C ARG A 88 9.53 1.20 -1.21
N ILE A 89 8.54 1.89 -1.78
CA ILE A 89 7.69 1.37 -2.86
C ILE A 89 8.57 1.21 -4.11
N GLY A 90 8.50 0.04 -4.74
CA GLY A 90 9.27 -0.24 -5.96
C GLY A 90 8.59 0.33 -7.21
N GLU A 91 9.38 0.72 -8.20
CA GLU A 91 8.89 1.32 -9.47
C GLU A 91 7.86 0.42 -10.18
N ALA A 92 8.08 -0.90 -10.17
CA ALA A 92 7.16 -1.88 -10.76
C ALA A 92 5.77 -1.94 -10.08
N GLU A 93 5.66 -1.54 -8.80
CA GLU A 93 4.35 -1.44 -8.12
C GLU A 93 3.65 -0.13 -8.46
N ILE A 94 4.42 0.95 -8.67
CA ILE A 94 3.90 2.26 -9.11
C ILE A 94 3.30 2.12 -10.52
N GLU A 95 4.04 1.51 -11.45
CA GLU A 95 3.59 1.30 -12.82
C GLU A 95 2.32 0.45 -12.88
N ALA A 96 2.28 -0.67 -12.15
CA ALA A 96 1.08 -1.52 -12.09
C ALA A 96 -0.13 -0.79 -11.46
N LYS A 97 0.10 0.10 -10.48
CA LYS A 97 -0.94 0.96 -9.89
C LYS A 97 -1.48 1.99 -10.88
N ILE A 98 -0.61 2.55 -11.72
CA ILE A 98 -1.00 3.50 -12.77
C ILE A 98 -1.89 2.79 -13.81
N VAL A 99 -1.48 1.62 -14.29
CA VAL A 99 -2.25 0.83 -15.27
C VAL A 99 -3.64 0.45 -14.73
N ARG A 100 -3.71 -0.04 -13.48
CA ARG A 100 -5.01 -0.35 -12.83
C ARG A 100 -5.92 0.87 -12.76
N ASN A 101 -5.38 2.01 -12.32
CA ASN A 101 -6.17 3.24 -12.17
C ASN A 101 -6.65 3.77 -13.53
N HIS A 102 -5.85 3.63 -14.58
CA HIS A 102 -6.24 3.98 -15.95
C HIS A 102 -7.41 3.11 -16.43
N ASN A 103 -7.29 1.78 -16.33
CA ASN A 103 -8.33 0.84 -16.77
C ASN A 103 -9.64 1.00 -15.98
N LEU A 104 -9.58 1.24 -14.67
CA LEU A 104 -10.76 1.52 -13.85
C LEU A 104 -11.47 2.83 -14.26
N LYS A 105 -10.70 3.85 -14.66
CA LYS A 105 -11.25 5.10 -15.15
C LYS A 105 -11.96 4.91 -16.49
N GLU A 106 -11.38 4.14 -17.41
CA GLU A 106 -12.02 3.81 -18.69
C GLU A 106 -13.28 2.97 -18.52
N LEU A 107 -13.29 2.03 -17.57
CA LEU A 107 -14.47 1.24 -17.23
C LEU A 107 -15.61 2.13 -16.71
N ARG A 108 -15.32 3.04 -15.76
CA ARG A 108 -16.32 3.99 -15.22
C ARG A 108 -16.86 4.92 -16.31
N ASN A 109 -16.00 5.43 -17.19
CA ASN A 109 -16.45 6.23 -18.34
C ASN A 109 -17.33 5.44 -19.29
N SER A 110 -16.97 4.19 -19.59
CA SER A 110 -17.75 3.31 -20.47
C SER A 110 -19.12 2.98 -19.87
N LEU A 111 -19.19 2.75 -18.55
CA LEU A 111 -20.45 2.55 -17.83
C LEU A 111 -21.30 3.82 -17.81
N ALA A 112 -20.70 4.99 -17.58
CA ALA A 112 -21.40 6.27 -17.60
C ALA A 112 -21.99 6.59 -18.97
N ILE A 113 -21.24 6.34 -20.05
CA ILE A 113 -21.72 6.50 -21.43
C ILE A 113 -22.86 5.52 -21.72
N THR A 114 -22.73 4.27 -21.27
CA THR A 114 -23.77 3.25 -21.46
C THR A 114 -25.04 3.60 -20.69
N ALA A 115 -24.91 4.09 -19.44
CA ALA A 115 -26.02 4.55 -18.63
C ALA A 115 -26.68 5.80 -19.22
N LEU A 116 -25.89 6.73 -19.77
CA LEU A 116 -26.40 7.92 -20.47
C LEU A 116 -27.18 7.54 -21.72
N ILE A 117 -26.63 6.63 -22.54
CA ILE A 117 -27.31 6.11 -23.74
C ILE A 117 -28.61 5.40 -23.34
N GLY A 118 -28.56 4.51 -22.34
CA GLY A 118 -29.74 3.81 -21.83
C GLY A 118 -30.79 4.74 -21.23
N ALA A 119 -30.38 5.81 -20.56
CA ALA A 119 -31.28 6.84 -20.05
C ALA A 119 -31.93 7.65 -21.19
N LEU A 120 -31.20 7.91 -22.28
CA LEU A 120 -31.72 8.60 -23.47
C LEU A 120 -32.59 7.72 -24.37
N SER A 121 -32.31 6.42 -24.45
CA SER A 121 -33.01 5.46 -25.32
C SER A 121 -34.12 4.67 -24.63
N GLY A 122 -34.19 4.70 -23.29
CA GLY A 122 -35.19 3.99 -22.49
C GLY A 122 -36.48 4.81 -22.24
N PRO A 123 -37.46 4.24 -21.50
CA PRO A 123 -38.77 4.87 -21.24
C PRO A 123 -38.68 6.24 -20.54
N LEU A 124 -37.61 6.46 -19.75
CA LEU A 124 -37.30 7.71 -19.07
C LEU A 124 -36.66 8.77 -19.98
N GLY A 125 -36.20 8.37 -21.18
CA GLY A 125 -35.54 9.24 -22.14
C GLY A 125 -36.48 10.26 -22.79
N GLY A 126 -37.76 9.93 -22.90
CA GLY A 126 -38.79 10.88 -23.34
C GLY A 126 -38.95 12.07 -22.40
N TYR A 127 -38.96 11.81 -21.08
CA TYR A 127 -39.04 12.85 -20.05
C TYR A 127 -37.76 13.71 -20.00
N LEU A 128 -36.58 13.08 -20.08
CA LEU A 128 -35.30 13.79 -20.10
C LEU A 128 -35.15 14.66 -21.36
N ARG A 129 -35.55 14.17 -22.55
CA ARG A 129 -35.58 14.98 -23.77
C ARG A 129 -36.50 16.19 -23.63
N GLY A 130 -37.69 16.01 -23.07
CA GLY A 130 -38.62 17.11 -22.80
C GLY A 130 -38.04 18.16 -21.86
N PHE A 131 -37.35 17.73 -20.80
CA PHE A 131 -36.72 18.62 -19.84
C PHE A 131 -35.55 19.40 -20.45
N ILE A 132 -34.68 18.73 -21.23
CA ILE A 132 -33.57 19.36 -21.94
C ILE A 132 -34.09 20.35 -22.99
N TRP A 133 -35.14 19.99 -23.74
CA TRP A 133 -35.75 20.88 -24.73
C TRP A 133 -36.36 22.13 -24.07
N GLN A 134 -37.03 21.98 -22.94
CA GLN A 134 -37.54 23.13 -22.17
C GLN A 134 -36.40 24.01 -21.63
N PHE A 135 -35.29 23.41 -21.19
CA PHE A 135 -34.13 24.17 -20.72
C PHE A 135 -33.47 24.97 -21.85
N ILE A 136 -33.27 24.35 -23.02
CA ILE A 136 -32.74 25.02 -24.23
C ILE A 136 -33.67 26.16 -24.66
N LYS A 137 -34.99 25.90 -24.69
CA LYS A 137 -35.99 26.91 -25.07
C LYS A 137 -36.05 28.08 -24.09
N LYS A 138 -35.76 27.85 -22.81
CA LYS A 138 -35.70 28.89 -21.77
C LYS A 138 -34.44 29.75 -21.84
N ILE A 139 -33.32 29.18 -22.32
CA ILE A 139 -32.05 29.89 -22.52
C ILE A 139 -32.08 30.70 -23.82
N PHE A 140 -32.62 30.14 -24.91
CA PHE A 140 -32.69 30.82 -26.21
C PHE A 140 -33.96 31.65 -26.45
N GLY A 141 -35.02 31.43 -25.66
CA GLY A 141 -36.28 32.18 -25.77
C GLY A 141 -36.32 33.47 -24.95
N LYS A 142 -35.19 33.88 -24.36
CA LYS A 142 -35.04 35.16 -23.67
C LYS A 142 -34.18 36.09 -24.53
N SER A 143 -34.75 36.52 -25.66
CA SER A 143 -34.32 37.68 -26.44
C SER A 143 -35.52 38.52 -26.79
#